data_AF-A0A4C1UDC7-F1
#
_entry.id   AF-A0A4C1UDC7-F1
#
_cell.length_a   1.000
_cell.length_b   1.000
_cell.length_c   1.000
_cell.angle_alpha   90.00
_cell.angle_beta   90.00
_cell.angle_gamma   90.00
#
_symmetry.space_group_name_H-M   'P 1'
#
loop_
_entity.id
_entity.type
_entity.pdbx_description
1 polymer ?
#
loop_
_entity_poly.entity_id
_entity_poly.type
_entity_poly.pdbx_seq_one_letter_code
_entity_poly.pdbx_strand_id
1 'polypeptide(L)'
;MTKVVYAVFIRSTGLVKAIKIRREKTVAAAWCTQHGLPEVLQTLRIRGLKLHHDSGLSNTAALAVNFLKENKNVVLNCVLTVLHQKKEIDSAITQYFDSISVNEWHYSFRLWKIRLQNCIAVEENYLEHI
;
A
#
# COMPACT_ATOMS: atom_id res chain seq x y z
N MET A 1 -4.85 -17.88 -18.58
CA MET A 1 -4.58 -17.78 -17.13
C MET A 1 -5.20 -16.49 -16.59
N THR A 2 -5.93 -16.54 -15.48
CA THR A 2 -6.54 -15.36 -14.85
C THR A 2 -5.56 -14.72 -13.87
N LYS A 3 -5.28 -13.41 -14.02
CA LYS A 3 -4.51 -12.63 -13.03
C LYS A 3 -5.40 -12.28 -11.83
N VAL A 4 -4.81 -12.08 -10.65
CA VAL A 4 -5.53 -11.63 -9.44
C VAL A 4 -4.76 -10.47 -8.81
N VAL A 5 -5.38 -9.30 -8.76
CA VAL A 5 -4.74 -8.09 -8.21
C VAL A 5 -5.12 -7.94 -6.74
N TYR A 6 -4.17 -7.53 -5.90
CA TYR A 6 -4.42 -7.21 -4.50
C TYR A 6 -3.95 -5.78 -4.20
N ALA A 7 -4.79 -5.03 -3.48
CA ALA A 7 -4.35 -3.85 -2.77
C ALA A 7 -3.81 -4.32 -1.42
N VAL A 8 -2.50 -4.14 -1.21
CA VAL A 8 -1.83 -4.52 0.03
C VAL A 8 -1.48 -3.26 0.80
N PHE A 9 -1.95 -3.22 2.04
CA PHE A 9 -1.81 -2.08 2.93
C PHE A 9 -0.90 -2.48 4.09
N ILE A 10 0.23 -1.80 4.21
CA ILE A 10 1.30 -2.12 5.16
C ILE A 10 1.65 -0.93 6.06
N ARG A 11 2.16 -1.26 7.25
CA ARG A 11 2.75 -0.34 8.23
C ARG A 11 4.12 -0.85 8.65
N SER A 12 4.90 -0.04 9.37
CA SER A 12 6.26 -0.40 9.81
C SER A 12 6.32 -1.65 10.71
N THR A 13 5.19 -2.09 11.25
CA THR A 13 5.05 -3.28 12.11
C THR A 13 4.29 -4.44 11.45
N GLY A 14 4.04 -4.38 10.13
CA GLY A 14 3.48 -5.52 9.38
C GLY A 14 2.32 -5.21 8.43
N LEU A 15 1.65 -6.27 7.99
CA LEU A 15 0.41 -6.20 7.21
C LEU A 15 -0.69 -5.50 8.02
N VAL A 16 -1.48 -4.68 7.35
CA VAL A 16 -2.75 -4.14 7.87
C VAL A 16 -3.93 -4.85 7.22
N LYS A 17 -3.89 -4.99 5.89
CA LYS A 17 -4.96 -5.62 5.10
C LYS A 17 -4.43 -6.00 3.71
N ALA A 18 -4.86 -7.14 3.19
CA ALA A 18 -4.81 -7.43 1.76
C ALA A 18 -6.26 -7.53 1.24
N ILE A 19 -6.59 -6.74 0.21
CA ILE A 19 -7.93 -6.71 -0.38
C ILE A 19 -7.85 -7.20 -1.82
N LYS A 20 -8.57 -8.28 -2.13
CA LYS A 20 -8.65 -8.91 -3.45
C LYS A 20 -9.51 -8.07 -4.39
N ILE A 21 -8.92 -7.44 -5.39
CA ILE A 21 -9.66 -6.69 -6.41
C ILE A 21 -10.29 -7.69 -7.39
N ARG A 22 -11.63 -7.71 -7.42
CA ARG A 22 -12.40 -8.59 -8.30
C ARG A 22 -12.83 -7.83 -9.55
N ARG A 23 -12.70 -8.47 -10.72
CA ARG A 23 -13.19 -8.03 -12.04
C ARG A 23 -12.51 -6.81 -12.68
N GLU A 24 -11.86 -5.93 -11.92
CA GLU A 24 -11.13 -4.79 -12.48
C GLU A 24 -9.67 -5.15 -12.85
N LYS A 25 -9.19 -4.69 -14.01
CA LYS A 25 -7.80 -4.87 -14.45
C LYS A 25 -6.81 -3.91 -13.75
N THR A 26 -7.31 -2.78 -13.29
CA THR A 26 -6.54 -1.67 -12.71
C THR A 26 -7.34 -1.10 -11.56
N VAL A 27 -6.69 -0.78 -10.44
CA VAL A 27 -7.35 -0.08 -9.33
C VAL A 27 -7.61 1.36 -9.72
N ALA A 28 -8.87 1.73 -9.83
CA ALA A 28 -9.27 3.10 -10.10
C ALA A 28 -9.27 3.96 -8.83
N ALA A 29 -9.19 5.28 -9.00
CA ALA A 29 -9.30 6.26 -7.92
C ALA A 29 -10.52 6.04 -7.02
N ALA A 30 -11.67 5.79 -7.65
CA ALA A 30 -12.93 5.53 -6.98
C ALA A 30 -12.89 4.25 -6.12
N TRP A 31 -12.22 3.19 -6.59
CA TRP A 31 -12.09 1.95 -5.81
C TRP A 31 -11.31 2.18 -4.50
N CYS A 32 -10.23 2.96 -4.56
CA CYS A 32 -9.46 3.34 -3.37
C CYS A 32 -10.30 4.10 -2.34
N THR A 33 -11.15 5.04 -2.76
CA THR A 33 -11.95 5.86 -1.82
C THR A 33 -13.26 5.20 -1.38
N GLN A 34 -13.89 4.37 -2.23
CA GLN A 34 -15.18 3.73 -1.95
C GLN A 34 -15.06 2.37 -1.25
N HIS A 35 -13.93 1.67 -1.43
CA HIS A 35 -13.73 0.32 -0.89
C HIS A 35 -12.42 0.19 -0.08
N GLY A 36 -11.27 0.47 -0.72
CA GLY A 36 -9.96 0.18 -0.13
C GLY A 36 -9.68 0.91 1.18
N LEU A 37 -9.74 2.25 1.17
CA LEU A 37 -9.47 3.07 2.36
C LEU A 37 -10.53 2.90 3.46
N PRO A 38 -11.85 2.87 3.20
CA PRO A 38 -12.86 2.59 4.23
C PRO A 38 -12.61 1.29 5.01
N GLU A 39 -12.33 0.17 4.33
CA GLU A 39 -12.08 -1.12 4.99
C GLU A 39 -10.86 -1.06 5.91
N VAL A 40 -9.79 -0.37 5.48
CA VAL A 40 -8.57 -0.28 6.29
C VAL A 40 -8.74 0.68 7.47
N LEU A 41 -9.44 1.80 7.29
CA LEU A 41 -9.76 2.73 8.38
C LEU A 41 -10.58 2.03 9.49
N GLN A 42 -11.59 1.25 9.11
CA GLN A 42 -12.38 0.44 10.04
C GLN A 42 -11.53 -0.60 10.77
N THR A 43 -10.60 -1.25 10.06
CA THR A 43 -9.68 -2.25 10.63
C THR A 43 -8.71 -1.62 11.63
N LEU A 44 -8.17 -0.44 11.34
CA LEU A 44 -7.15 0.20 12.16
C LEU A 44 -7.69 0.82 13.45
N ARG A 45 -8.85 1.50 13.42
CA ARG A 45 -9.37 2.33 14.54
C ARG A 45 -8.39 3.42 15.08
N ILE A 46 -7.28 3.69 14.39
CA ILE A 46 -6.26 4.69 14.81
C ILE A 46 -6.47 6.00 14.06
N ARG A 47 -6.19 7.14 14.73
CA ARG A 47 -6.12 8.48 14.13
C ARG A 47 -4.66 8.90 13.89
N GLY A 48 -4.43 9.92 13.06
CA GLY A 48 -3.16 10.66 13.07
C GLY A 48 -2.01 9.99 12.31
N LEU A 49 -2.32 9.48 11.13
CA LEU A 49 -1.37 8.83 10.22
C LEU A 49 -1.23 9.74 8.90
N LYS A 50 -0.38 9.47 7.89
CA LYS A 50 -0.20 10.19 6.57
C LYS A 50 0.08 9.26 5.34
N LEU A 51 -0.75 9.21 4.29
CA LEU A 51 -0.71 8.18 3.22
C LEU A 51 0.50 8.31 2.28
N HIS A 52 1.21 7.21 2.01
CA HIS A 52 2.15 7.10 0.89
C HIS A 52 1.60 6.15 -0.18
N HIS A 53 1.61 6.60 -1.43
CA HIS A 53 1.22 5.81 -2.59
C HIS A 53 2.09 6.21 -3.79
N ASP A 54 2.16 5.35 -4.80
CA ASP A 54 2.87 5.64 -6.04
C ASP A 54 2.12 6.67 -6.90
N SER A 55 2.85 7.53 -7.59
CA SER A 55 2.33 8.70 -8.31
C SER A 55 1.58 8.36 -9.60
N GLY A 56 1.70 7.12 -10.10
CA GLY A 56 0.97 6.59 -11.25
C GLY A 56 -0.57 6.60 -11.12
N LEU A 57 -1.08 7.01 -9.96
CA LEU A 57 -2.50 7.21 -9.64
C LEU A 57 -2.85 8.70 -9.45
N SER A 58 -2.32 9.61 -10.28
CA SER A 58 -2.48 11.08 -10.16
C SER A 58 -3.92 11.56 -9.91
N ASN A 59 -4.92 11.06 -10.65
CA ASN A 59 -6.34 11.40 -10.44
C ASN A 59 -6.91 10.86 -9.10
N THR A 60 -6.26 9.85 -8.51
CA THR A 60 -6.58 9.33 -7.17
C THR A 60 -6.10 10.24 -6.07
N ALA A 61 -4.99 10.95 -6.28
CA ALA A 61 -4.38 11.78 -5.24
C ALA A 61 -5.38 12.82 -4.69
N ALA A 62 -6.11 13.53 -5.54
CA ALA A 62 -7.09 14.53 -5.10
C ALA A 62 -8.28 13.91 -4.32
N LEU A 63 -8.88 12.83 -4.85
CA LEU A 63 -10.02 12.16 -4.21
C LEU A 63 -9.62 11.47 -2.90
N ALA A 64 -8.46 10.80 -2.86
CA ALA A 64 -7.93 10.18 -1.66
C ALA A 64 -7.52 11.24 -0.62
N VAL A 65 -6.93 12.37 -1.01
CA VAL A 65 -6.62 13.48 -0.10
C VAL A 65 -7.89 14.06 0.51
N ASN A 66 -8.97 14.26 -0.26
CA ASN A 66 -10.23 14.76 0.29
C ASN A 66 -10.86 13.75 1.27
N PHE A 67 -10.94 12.48 0.88
CA PHE A 67 -11.41 11.41 1.76
C PHE A 67 -10.59 11.30 3.06
N LEU A 68 -9.26 11.45 3.00
CA LEU A 68 -8.38 11.42 4.17
C LEU A 68 -8.50 12.68 5.05
N LYS A 69 -8.77 13.85 4.47
CA LYS A 69 -9.07 15.09 5.23
C LYS A 69 -10.35 14.92 6.05
N GLU A 70 -11.41 14.42 5.42
CA GLU A 70 -12.70 14.14 6.08
C GLU A 70 -12.54 13.12 7.23
N ASN A 71 -11.71 12.10 7.03
CA ASN A 71 -11.47 11.02 8.01
C ASN A 71 -10.31 11.28 9.00
N LYS A 72 -9.86 12.54 9.13
CA LYS A 72 -8.82 12.99 10.08
C LYS A 72 -7.46 12.30 9.93
N ASN A 73 -6.83 12.51 8.77
CA ASN A 73 -5.41 12.27 8.44
C ASN A 73 -4.91 10.84 8.73
N VAL A 74 -4.69 10.01 7.68
CA VAL A 74 -4.21 8.62 7.83
C VAL A 74 -3.04 8.18 6.92
N VAL A 75 -2.16 7.28 7.43
CA VAL A 75 -0.97 6.57 6.86
C VAL A 75 -1.52 5.27 6.42
N LEU A 76 -1.07 4.95 5.23
CA LEU A 76 -0.88 3.62 4.76
C LEU A 76 0.22 3.77 3.73
N ASN A 77 1.20 2.87 3.72
CA ASN A 77 1.94 2.67 2.49
C ASN A 77 1.08 1.69 1.68
N CYS A 78 0.40 2.20 0.65
CA CYS A 78 -0.40 1.39 -0.25
C CYS A 78 0.52 0.83 -1.34
N VAL A 79 0.72 -0.49 -1.32
CA VAL A 79 1.48 -1.20 -2.36
C VAL A 79 0.48 -2.02 -3.17
N LEU A 80 0.31 -1.66 -4.43
CA LEU A 80 -0.51 -2.42 -5.38
C LEU A 80 0.32 -3.56 -5.94
N THR A 81 0.05 -4.79 -5.47
CA THR A 81 0.79 -5.98 -5.90
C THR A 81 -0.10 -6.83 -6.82
N VAL A 82 0.32 -6.96 -8.08
CA VAL A 82 -0.32 -7.87 -9.05
C VAL A 82 0.25 -9.27 -8.85
N LEU A 83 -0.60 -10.24 -8.50
CA LEU A 83 -0.19 -11.62 -8.28
C LEU A 83 -0.85 -12.57 -9.30
N HIS A 84 -0.21 -13.71 -9.54
CA HIS A 84 -0.60 -14.65 -10.60
C HIS A 84 -0.91 -16.04 -9.99
N GLN A 85 -2.11 -16.57 -10.31
CA GLN A 85 -2.62 -17.95 -10.09
C GLN A 85 -3.29 -18.40 -8.77
N LYS A 86 -4.47 -19.05 -8.94
CA LYS A 86 -5.15 -20.02 -8.06
C LYS A 86 -5.91 -19.51 -6.82
N LYS A 87 -6.82 -20.35 -6.32
CA LYS A 87 -7.79 -20.03 -5.23
C LYS A 87 -7.14 -19.86 -3.85
N GLU A 88 -5.95 -20.42 -3.63
CA GLU A 88 -5.25 -20.42 -2.34
C GLU A 88 -4.47 -19.12 -2.05
N ILE A 89 -4.36 -18.18 -3.02
CA ILE A 89 -3.62 -16.92 -2.83
C ILE A 89 -4.09 -16.14 -1.59
N ASP A 90 -5.40 -16.12 -1.29
CA ASP A 90 -5.95 -15.29 -0.19
C ASP A 90 -5.30 -15.65 1.17
N SER A 91 -5.08 -16.96 1.41
CA SER A 91 -4.35 -17.45 2.59
C SER A 91 -2.85 -17.24 2.45
N ALA A 92 -2.28 -17.55 1.28
CA ALA A 92 -0.84 -17.49 1.05
C ALA A 92 -0.26 -16.07 1.15
N ILE A 93 -0.98 -15.03 0.72
CA ILE A 93 -0.59 -13.62 0.91
C ILE A 93 -0.51 -13.28 2.40
N THR A 94 -1.54 -13.65 3.15
CA THR A 94 -1.66 -13.34 4.57
C THR A 94 -0.54 -14.04 5.32
N GLN A 95 -0.38 -15.35 5.11
CA GLN A 95 0.73 -16.15 5.66
C GLN A 95 2.12 -15.61 5.28
N TYR A 96 2.31 -15.19 4.02
CA TYR A 96 3.58 -14.60 3.59
C TYR A 96 3.93 -13.34 4.38
N PHE A 97 3.03 -12.36 4.46
CA PHE A 97 3.31 -11.12 5.17
C PHE A 97 3.34 -11.29 6.71
N ASP A 98 2.59 -12.23 7.26
CA ASP A 98 2.63 -12.60 8.68
C ASP A 98 3.91 -13.38 9.06
N SER A 99 4.57 -14.03 8.09
CA SER A 99 5.85 -14.73 8.31
C SER A 99 7.05 -13.78 8.40
N ILE A 100 6.93 -12.54 7.93
CA ILE A 100 7.98 -11.52 7.99
C ILE A 100 8.02 -10.94 9.40
N SER A 101 9.17 -10.99 10.06
CA SER A 101 9.32 -10.49 11.42
C SER A 101 9.16 -8.97 11.51
N VAL A 102 8.72 -8.48 12.68
CA VAL A 102 8.62 -7.03 12.95
C VAL A 102 9.97 -6.31 12.76
N ASN A 103 11.10 -7.01 12.99
CA ASN A 103 12.44 -6.46 12.77
C ASN A 103 12.76 -6.29 11.27
N GLU A 104 12.37 -7.25 10.43
CA GLU A 104 12.52 -7.15 8.97
C GLU A 104 11.60 -6.06 8.38
N TRP A 105 10.39 -5.90 8.93
CA TRP A 105 9.51 -4.78 8.58
C TRP A 105 10.13 -3.43 8.95
N HIS A 106 10.62 -3.27 10.18
CA HIS A 106 11.32 -2.05 10.60
C HIS A 106 12.55 -1.76 9.73
N TYR A 107 13.35 -2.78 9.40
CA TYR A 107 14.52 -2.66 8.53
C TYR A 107 14.12 -2.22 7.12
N SER A 108 13.09 -2.83 6.53
CA SER A 108 12.58 -2.50 5.20
C SER A 108 12.05 -1.07 5.12
N PHE A 109 11.30 -0.63 6.13
CA PHE A 109 10.83 0.77 6.22
C PHE A 109 11.97 1.77 6.45
N ARG A 110 13.03 1.38 7.17
CA ARG A 110 14.25 2.20 7.34
C ARG A 110 15.00 2.35 6.01
N LEU A 111 15.21 1.26 5.27
CA LEU A 111 15.83 1.29 3.94
C LEU A 111 15.01 2.13 2.95
N TRP A 112 13.69 1.98 2.94
CA TRP A 112 12.79 2.80 2.12
C TRP A 112 12.94 4.29 2.43
N LYS A 113 13.02 4.67 3.72
CA LYS A 113 13.25 6.07 4.12
C LYS A 113 14.62 6.58 3.64
N ILE A 114 15.67 5.79 3.75
CA ILE A 114 17.02 6.15 3.25
C ILE A 114 16.99 6.36 1.74
N ARG A 115 16.39 5.44 0.98
CA ARG A 115 16.23 5.57 -0.48
C ARG A 115 15.46 6.85 -0.86
N LEU A 116 14.36 7.15 -0.16
CA LEU A 116 13.59 8.38 -0.39
C LEU A 116 14.44 9.64 -0.11
N GLN A 117 15.25 9.65 0.95
CA GLN A 117 16.17 10.77 1.23
C GLN A 117 17.24 10.91 0.14
N ASN A 118 17.78 9.81 -0.37
CA ASN A 118 18.74 9.82 -1.47
C ASN A 118 18.10 10.33 -2.77
N CYS A 119 16.88 9.93 -3.12
CA CYS A 119 16.18 10.44 -4.31
C CYS A 119 16.01 11.97 -4.27
N ILE A 120 15.72 12.52 -3.09
CA ILE A 120 15.58 13.98 -2.88
C ILE A 120 16.94 14.69 -3.02
N ALA A 121 18.04 14.05 -2.63
CA ALA A 121 19.38 14.64 -2.66
C ALA A 121 20.10 14.57 -4.02
N VAL A 122 19.64 13.72 -4.95
CA VAL A 122 20.38 13.32 -6.17
C VAL A 122 19.72 13.85 -7.47
N GLU A 123 18.67 14.68 -7.36
CA GLU A 123 17.92 15.29 -8.48
C GLU A 123 17.63 14.28 -9.62
N GLU A 124 16.74 13.33 -9.32
CA GLU A 124 16.07 12.43 -10.28
C GLU A 124 16.90 11.31 -10.96
N ASN A 125 18.19 11.13 -10.63
CA ASN A 125 18.94 9.97 -11.16
C ASN A 125 18.53 8.63 -10.48
N TYR A 126 18.40 7.56 -11.28
CA TYR A 126 18.00 6.23 -10.82
C TYR A 126 19.05 5.61 -9.86
N LEU A 127 18.60 5.16 -8.68
CA LEU A 127 19.45 4.69 -7.57
C LEU A 127 19.73 3.17 -7.58
N GLU A 128 19.83 2.50 -8.73
CA GLU A 128 19.99 1.03 -8.79
C GLU A 128 21.41 0.53 -8.41
N HIS A 129 22.31 1.41 -7.96
CA HIS A 129 23.72 1.11 -7.70
C HIS A 129 24.20 1.49 -6.27
N ILE A 130 23.30 1.50 -5.28
CA ILE A 130 23.62 1.74 -3.85
C ILE A 130 23.00 0.66 -2.94
#